data_AF-A0A017T485-F1
#
_entry.id   AF-A0A017T485-F1
#
_cell.length_a   1.000
_cell.length_b   1.000
_cell.length_c   1.000
_cell.angle_alpha   90.00
_cell.angle_beta   90.00
_cell.angle_gamma   90.00
#
_symmetry.space_group_name_H-M   'P 1'
#
loop_
_entity.id
_entity.type
_entity.pdbx_description
1 polymer ?
#
loop_
_entity_poly.entity_id
_entity_poly.type
_entity_poly.pdbx_seq_one_letter_code
_entity_poly.pdbx_strand_id
1 'polypeptide(L)'
;MNLPTGWDGSCRSISPLSSPQSILAEGTGVTGCKPILAEPPSDDVAWMTKAKACATSETLEACEDIGMLCAPPAGDTMPGARQCIYHRDADVSCPGGYAQRLVFQDGLSNTISCSPCSCRSPEGSACRAEVRTYEDPVCTELVNLQTVTLGVELCRIPASASSQIGSVEASFTVNLPGSCTPQGGQITNGGEPLRPSTFCCASP
;
A
#
# COMPACT_ATOMS: atom_id res chain seq x y z
N MET A 1 26.75 24.45 21.35
CA MET A 1 25.38 24.73 21.81
C MET A 1 24.46 24.01 20.85
N ASN A 2 23.58 23.14 21.34
CA ASN A 2 22.62 22.44 20.47
C ASN A 2 21.27 23.12 20.62
N LEU A 3 20.61 23.40 19.50
CA LEU A 3 19.25 23.90 19.51
C LEU A 3 18.28 22.75 19.82
N PRO A 4 17.11 23.03 20.40
CA PRO A 4 16.16 21.98 20.73
C PRO A 4 15.69 21.25 19.49
N THR A 5 15.53 19.93 19.61
CA THR A 5 14.92 19.10 18.58
C THR A 5 13.52 19.64 18.28
N GLY A 6 13.24 19.93 17.00
CA GLY A 6 11.95 20.47 16.56
C GLY A 6 11.80 22.00 16.63
N TRP A 7 12.90 22.75 16.81
CA TRP A 7 12.88 24.20 16.59
C TRP A 7 12.44 24.52 15.15
N ASP A 8 11.49 25.45 15.01
CA ASP A 8 10.87 25.84 13.75
C ASP A 8 11.67 26.90 12.96
N GLY A 9 12.81 27.34 13.51
CA GLY A 9 13.65 28.39 12.93
C GLY A 9 13.32 29.79 13.44
N SER A 10 12.27 29.97 14.25
CA SER A 10 11.94 31.28 14.83
C SER A 10 13.08 31.87 15.66
N CYS A 11 13.22 33.19 15.65
CA CYS A 11 14.21 33.89 16.48
C CYS A 11 14.18 33.39 17.92
N ARG A 12 15.36 32.98 18.42
CA ARG A 12 15.50 32.45 19.77
C ARG A 12 16.75 32.97 20.45
N SER A 13 16.57 33.58 21.61
CA SER A 13 17.66 33.90 22.53
C SER A 13 18.35 32.62 23.02
N ILE A 14 19.67 32.63 23.09
CA ILE A 14 20.48 31.55 23.64
C ILE A 14 21.29 32.05 24.84
N SER A 15 21.89 31.12 25.59
CA SER A 15 22.94 31.48 26.53
C SER A 15 24.07 32.15 25.75
N PRO A 16 24.45 33.39 26.10
CA PRO A 16 25.43 34.14 25.33
C PRO A 16 26.76 33.40 25.17
N LEU A 17 27.26 33.35 23.94
CA LEU A 17 28.56 32.75 23.62
C LEU A 17 29.58 33.85 23.41
N SER A 18 30.57 33.97 24.29
CA SER A 18 31.65 34.95 24.17
C SER A 18 32.75 34.46 23.24
N SER A 19 33.16 35.30 22.28
CA SER A 19 34.26 35.04 21.33
C SER A 19 34.23 33.65 20.66
N PRO A 20 33.13 33.27 19.98
CA PRO A 20 33.04 31.96 19.33
C PRO A 20 34.06 31.84 18.18
N GLN A 21 34.81 30.74 18.17
CA GLN A 21 35.82 30.49 17.13
C GLN A 21 35.23 29.93 15.84
N SER A 22 34.13 29.17 15.94
CA SER A 22 33.43 28.60 14.80
C SER A 22 31.96 28.36 15.11
N ILE A 23 31.16 28.33 14.05
CA ILE A 23 29.74 28.01 14.09
C ILE A 23 29.54 26.83 13.13
N LEU A 24 29.05 25.73 13.67
CA LEU A 24 28.61 24.56 12.92
C LEU A 24 27.09 24.65 12.71
N ALA A 25 26.66 24.68 11.45
CA ALA A 25 25.27 24.52 11.07
C ALA A 25 25.09 23.17 10.38
N GLU A 26 24.19 22.36 10.93
CA GLU A 26 23.83 21.08 10.33
C GLU A 26 23.09 21.29 9.00
N GLY A 27 23.26 20.34 8.08
CA GLY A 27 22.53 20.36 6.81
C GLY A 27 21.03 20.21 7.03
N THR A 28 20.23 20.73 6.11
CA THR A 28 18.79 20.45 6.13
C THR A 28 18.54 18.96 5.89
N GLY A 29 17.45 18.43 6.44
CA GLY A 29 17.03 17.04 6.29
C GLY A 29 15.66 16.92 5.60
N VAL A 30 15.41 15.72 5.07
CA VAL A 30 14.10 15.34 4.54
C VAL A 30 13.66 14.08 5.26
N THR A 31 12.43 14.09 5.78
CA THR A 31 11.84 12.90 6.39
C THR A 31 11.30 11.95 5.33
N GLY A 32 11.16 10.66 5.66
CA GLY A 32 10.54 9.69 4.77
C GLY A 32 9.12 10.09 4.36
N CYS A 33 8.73 9.76 3.13
CA CYS A 33 7.37 9.99 2.66
C CYS A 33 6.39 9.01 3.32
N LYS A 34 5.24 9.52 3.77
CA LYS A 34 4.11 8.67 4.16
C LYS A 34 3.43 8.14 2.89
N PRO A 35 3.31 6.81 2.70
CA PRO A 35 2.61 6.27 1.55
C PRO A 35 1.13 6.68 1.58
N ILE A 36 0.59 7.08 0.43
CA ILE A 36 -0.84 7.30 0.25
C ILE A 36 -1.45 5.95 -0.10
N LEU A 37 -2.26 5.41 0.81
CA LEU A 37 -2.97 4.16 0.58
C LEU A 37 -4.25 4.47 -0.19
N ALA A 38 -4.40 3.85 -1.35
CA ALA A 38 -5.71 3.71 -1.96
C ALA A 38 -6.44 2.57 -1.24
N GLU A 39 -7.75 2.72 -1.07
CA GLU A 39 -8.60 1.62 -0.63
C GLU A 39 -8.49 0.50 -1.69
N PRO A 40 -8.21 -0.75 -1.29
CA PRO A 40 -8.09 -1.83 -2.24
C PRO A 40 -9.39 -1.94 -3.05
N PRO A 41 -9.33 -2.29 -4.35
CA PRO A 41 -10.54 -2.67 -5.06
C PRO A 41 -11.22 -3.80 -4.28
N SER A 42 -12.55 -3.73 -4.18
CA SER A 42 -13.43 -4.61 -3.39
C SER A 42 -12.86 -6.01 -3.15
N ASP A 43 -13.02 -6.52 -1.93
CA ASP A 43 -12.72 -7.92 -1.54
C ASP A 43 -13.53 -8.97 -2.34
N ASP A 44 -14.38 -8.52 -3.28
CA ASP A 44 -15.13 -9.36 -4.20
C ASP A 44 -14.20 -10.12 -5.16
N VAL A 45 -14.01 -11.39 -4.83
CA VAL A 45 -13.33 -12.36 -5.68
C VAL A 45 -14.07 -12.49 -7.02
N ALA A 46 -13.42 -12.05 -8.09
CA ALA A 46 -13.95 -12.22 -9.43
C ALA A 46 -13.51 -13.58 -10.03
N TRP A 47 -14.47 -14.46 -10.23
CA TRP A 47 -14.26 -15.72 -10.96
C TRP A 47 -14.31 -15.49 -12.47
N MET A 48 -13.29 -15.97 -13.19
CA MET A 48 -13.22 -15.90 -14.66
C MET A 48 -14.32 -16.72 -15.34
N THR A 49 -14.64 -17.89 -14.76
CA THR A 49 -15.66 -18.80 -15.29
C THR A 49 -16.68 -19.07 -14.19
N LYS A 50 -17.96 -19.00 -14.56
CA LYS A 50 -19.08 -19.27 -13.66
C LYS A 50 -19.98 -20.32 -14.28
N ALA A 51 -20.56 -21.18 -13.44
CA ALA A 51 -21.59 -22.11 -13.84
C ALA A 51 -22.88 -21.81 -13.08
N LYS A 52 -24.01 -22.13 -13.70
CA LYS A 52 -25.32 -22.05 -13.08
C LYS A 52 -26.02 -23.39 -13.24
N ALA A 53 -26.40 -23.99 -12.12
CA ALA A 53 -27.28 -25.14 -12.11
C ALA A 53 -28.73 -24.67 -12.19
N CYS A 54 -29.51 -25.32 -13.04
CA CYS A 54 -30.97 -25.24 -13.05
C CYS A 54 -31.50 -26.65 -12.79
N ALA A 55 -32.58 -26.75 -12.02
CA ALA A 55 -33.25 -28.02 -11.74
C ALA A 55 -34.74 -27.88 -12.02
N THR A 56 -35.38 -28.98 -12.46
CA THR A 56 -36.84 -29.06 -12.47
C THR A 56 -37.35 -29.18 -11.03
N SER A 57 -38.55 -28.65 -10.77
CA SER A 57 -39.26 -28.88 -9.51
C SER A 57 -39.91 -30.27 -9.45
N GLU A 58 -39.92 -31.01 -10.56
CA GLU A 58 -40.50 -32.35 -10.64
C GLU A 58 -39.58 -33.40 -10.02
N THR A 59 -40.19 -34.36 -9.33
CA THR A 59 -39.46 -35.51 -8.78
C THR A 59 -39.05 -36.46 -9.90
N LEU A 60 -37.77 -36.83 -9.93
CA LEU A 60 -37.27 -37.82 -10.88
C LEU A 60 -37.88 -39.19 -10.58
N GLU A 61 -38.37 -39.86 -11.61
CA GLU A 61 -38.91 -41.22 -11.51
C GLU A 61 -37.79 -42.26 -11.52
N ALA A 62 -38.06 -43.43 -10.93
CA ALA A 62 -37.16 -44.57 -11.04
C ALA A 62 -37.18 -45.15 -12.46
N CYS A 63 -36.02 -45.58 -12.96
CA CYS A 63 -35.96 -46.32 -14.20
C CYS A 63 -36.34 -47.79 -14.03
N GLU A 64 -36.48 -48.48 -15.17
CA GLU A 64 -36.70 -49.92 -15.24
C GLU A 64 -35.56 -50.70 -14.56
N ASP A 65 -34.33 -50.17 -14.61
CA ASP A 65 -33.17 -50.68 -13.88
C ASP A 65 -33.21 -50.29 -12.38
N ILE A 66 -33.15 -51.30 -11.52
CA ILE A 66 -33.19 -51.13 -10.05
C ILE A 66 -32.01 -50.25 -9.59
N GLY A 67 -32.35 -49.16 -8.90
CA GLY A 67 -31.37 -48.24 -8.32
C GLY A 67 -30.96 -47.08 -9.24
N MET A 68 -31.56 -46.95 -10.43
CA MET A 68 -31.35 -45.82 -11.32
C MET A 68 -32.53 -44.84 -11.29
N LEU A 69 -32.21 -43.54 -11.44
CA LEU A 69 -33.18 -42.48 -11.64
C LEU A 69 -33.18 -42.08 -13.11
N CYS A 70 -34.37 -41.91 -13.66
CA CYS A 70 -34.55 -41.55 -15.05
C CYS A 70 -34.28 -40.06 -15.24
N ALA A 71 -33.30 -39.80 -16.08
CA ALA A 71 -32.98 -38.45 -16.50
C ALA A 71 -34.15 -37.90 -17.33
N PRO A 72 -34.58 -36.64 -17.12
CA PRO A 72 -35.55 -36.01 -18.00
C PRO A 72 -35.04 -36.06 -19.44
N PRO A 73 -35.91 -36.15 -20.45
CA PRO A 73 -35.47 -36.07 -21.83
C PRO A 73 -34.67 -34.78 -22.04
N ALA A 74 -33.58 -34.88 -22.80
CA ALA A 74 -32.82 -33.71 -23.21
C ALA A 74 -33.74 -32.82 -24.06
N GLY A 75 -34.35 -31.83 -23.41
CA GLY A 75 -35.21 -30.86 -24.08
C GLY A 75 -34.41 -29.90 -24.96
N ASP A 76 -35.08 -28.92 -25.56
CA ASP A 76 -34.42 -27.85 -26.31
C ASP A 76 -33.43 -27.11 -25.40
N THR A 77 -32.16 -27.46 -25.54
CA THR A 77 -31.08 -26.85 -24.76
C THR A 77 -30.96 -25.39 -25.19
N MET A 78 -31.07 -24.48 -24.22
CA MET A 78 -30.56 -23.12 -24.41
C MET A 78 -29.12 -23.22 -24.96
N PRO A 79 -28.72 -22.41 -25.95
CA PRO A 79 -27.37 -22.48 -26.50
C PRO A 79 -26.31 -22.42 -25.40
N GLY A 80 -25.48 -23.46 -25.31
CA GLY A 80 -24.44 -23.60 -24.27
C GLY A 80 -24.87 -24.29 -22.98
N ALA A 81 -26.16 -24.64 -22.81
CA ALA A 81 -26.62 -25.47 -21.71
C ALA A 81 -26.37 -26.96 -21.98
N ARG A 82 -26.11 -27.72 -20.91
CA ARG A 82 -25.91 -29.18 -20.94
C ARG A 82 -26.74 -29.82 -19.84
N GLN A 83 -27.21 -31.03 -20.08
CA GLN A 83 -27.80 -31.85 -19.04
C GLN A 83 -26.68 -32.40 -18.15
N CYS A 84 -26.77 -32.10 -16.85
CA CYS A 84 -25.75 -32.48 -15.88
C CYS A 84 -26.35 -32.93 -14.55
N ILE A 85 -25.66 -33.83 -13.88
CA ILE A 85 -25.86 -34.17 -12.48
C ILE A 85 -25.01 -33.20 -11.65
N TYR A 86 -25.65 -32.53 -10.68
CA TYR A 86 -25.00 -31.52 -9.84
C TYR A 86 -24.80 -32.06 -8.42
N HIS A 87 -23.56 -32.02 -7.95
CA HIS A 87 -23.18 -32.33 -6.58
C HIS A 87 -22.71 -31.05 -5.90
N ARG A 88 -23.44 -30.60 -4.89
CA ARG A 88 -23.08 -29.44 -4.07
C ARG A 88 -22.04 -29.84 -3.02
N ASP A 89 -21.08 -28.97 -2.78
CA ASP A 89 -20.06 -29.10 -1.72
C ASP A 89 -19.30 -30.45 -1.76
N ALA A 90 -19.15 -31.02 -2.96
CA ALA A 90 -18.46 -32.26 -3.19
C ALA A 90 -17.67 -32.24 -4.50
N ASP A 91 -16.43 -32.71 -4.43
CA ASP A 91 -15.61 -33.07 -5.58
C ASP A 91 -15.67 -34.59 -5.80
N VAL A 92 -16.52 -35.04 -6.73
CA VAL A 92 -16.83 -36.47 -6.92
C VAL A 92 -16.56 -36.93 -8.35
N SER A 93 -16.31 -38.23 -8.48
CA SER A 93 -16.22 -38.89 -9.79
C SER A 93 -17.60 -38.99 -10.44
N CYS A 94 -17.66 -38.76 -11.74
CA CYS A 94 -18.91 -38.79 -12.48
C CYS A 94 -19.33 -40.22 -12.88
N PRO A 95 -20.64 -40.52 -12.88
CA PRO A 95 -21.16 -41.81 -13.30
C PRO A 95 -21.10 -41.98 -14.83
N GLY A 96 -21.29 -43.23 -15.29
CA GLY A 96 -21.44 -43.54 -16.71
C GLY A 96 -22.59 -42.75 -17.35
N GLY A 97 -22.40 -42.34 -18.61
CA GLY A 97 -23.33 -41.45 -19.33
C GLY A 97 -23.14 -39.95 -19.04
N TYR A 98 -22.44 -39.58 -17.95
CA TYR A 98 -22.17 -38.19 -17.55
C TYR A 98 -20.68 -37.94 -17.30
N ALA A 99 -19.81 -38.48 -18.16
CA ALA A 99 -18.37 -38.54 -17.93
C ALA A 99 -17.65 -37.17 -17.88
N GLN A 100 -18.28 -36.10 -18.36
CA GLN A 100 -17.65 -34.78 -18.34
C GLN A 100 -17.74 -34.15 -16.94
N ARG A 101 -16.62 -34.18 -16.21
CA ARG A 101 -16.48 -33.58 -14.87
C ARG A 101 -16.03 -32.12 -14.96
N LEU A 102 -16.83 -31.21 -14.40
CA LEU A 102 -16.51 -29.80 -14.23
C LEU A 102 -16.64 -29.43 -12.74
N VAL A 103 -15.57 -28.94 -12.13
CA VAL A 103 -15.57 -28.55 -10.71
C VAL A 103 -15.49 -27.03 -10.60
N PHE A 104 -16.43 -26.44 -9.88
CA PHE A 104 -16.49 -25.01 -9.60
C PHE A 104 -16.38 -24.79 -8.10
N GLN A 105 -15.85 -23.65 -7.69
CA GLN A 105 -15.61 -23.32 -6.28
C GLN A 105 -16.57 -22.23 -5.84
N ASP A 106 -17.17 -22.39 -4.66
CA ASP A 106 -18.03 -21.38 -4.05
C ASP A 106 -17.28 -20.72 -2.88
N GLY A 107 -16.61 -19.61 -3.18
CA GLY A 107 -15.92 -18.77 -2.20
C GLY A 107 -14.46 -19.16 -1.92
N LEU A 108 -13.86 -18.46 -0.97
CA LEU A 108 -12.48 -18.63 -0.50
C LEU A 108 -12.44 -18.83 1.02
N SER A 109 -11.47 -19.60 1.52
CA SER A 109 -11.29 -19.86 2.96
C SER A 109 -10.68 -18.68 3.72
N ASN A 110 -9.91 -17.86 3.03
CA ASN A 110 -9.09 -16.83 3.63
C ASN A 110 -9.27 -15.50 2.90
N THR A 111 -9.08 -14.41 3.63
CA THR A 111 -8.98 -13.06 3.09
C THR A 111 -7.75 -12.96 2.18
N ILE A 112 -7.92 -12.31 1.02
CA ILE A 112 -6.80 -11.93 0.17
C ILE A 112 -5.95 -10.91 0.96
N SER A 113 -4.65 -11.14 1.04
CA SER A 113 -3.73 -10.23 1.73
C SER A 113 -2.66 -9.71 0.78
N CYS A 114 -2.31 -8.44 0.95
CA CYS A 114 -1.25 -7.78 0.21
C CYS A 114 -0.06 -7.47 1.11
N SER A 115 1.14 -7.42 0.53
CA SER A 115 2.33 -6.89 1.20
C SER A 115 2.12 -5.42 1.58
N PRO A 116 2.67 -4.96 2.72
CA PRO A 116 2.48 -3.59 3.16
C PRO A 116 3.06 -2.59 2.15
N CYS A 117 2.31 -1.54 1.85
CA CYS A 117 2.80 -0.45 1.02
C CYS A 117 3.85 0.37 1.77
N SER A 118 4.95 0.68 1.10
CA SER A 118 6.02 1.53 1.60
C SER A 118 6.50 2.49 0.52
N CYS A 119 7.20 3.54 0.93
CA CYS A 119 7.87 4.47 0.03
C CYS A 119 9.38 4.31 0.11
N ARG A 120 10.06 4.38 -1.04
CA ARG A 120 11.52 4.54 -1.08
C ARG A 120 11.92 5.91 -0.53
N SER A 121 13.22 6.08 -0.33
CA SER A 121 13.82 7.38 -0.06
C SER A 121 13.28 8.42 -1.06
N PRO A 122 12.89 9.61 -0.59
CA PRO A 122 12.41 10.66 -1.45
C PRO A 122 13.47 11.09 -2.46
N GLU A 123 13.03 11.34 -3.68
CA GLU A 123 13.83 11.84 -4.79
C GLU A 123 13.32 13.23 -5.22
N GLY A 124 14.21 14.04 -5.79
CA GLY A 124 13.85 15.38 -6.28
C GLY A 124 13.54 16.41 -5.19
N SER A 125 13.75 16.09 -3.91
CA SER A 125 13.62 17.07 -2.83
C SER A 125 14.71 18.13 -2.90
N ALA A 126 14.37 19.38 -2.62
CA ALA A 126 15.33 20.46 -2.48
C ALA A 126 15.04 21.27 -1.23
N CYS A 127 15.98 21.25 -0.30
CA CYS A 127 15.92 22.00 0.95
C CYS A 127 17.14 22.91 1.05
N ARG A 128 16.88 24.20 1.25
CA ARG A 128 17.91 25.21 1.49
C ARG A 128 17.40 26.11 2.61
N ALA A 129 18.22 26.29 3.63
CA ALA A 129 17.92 27.17 4.74
C ALA A 129 19.06 28.17 4.95
N GLU A 130 18.68 29.34 5.43
CA GLU A 130 19.59 30.35 5.95
C GLU A 130 19.56 30.30 7.46
N VAL A 131 20.74 30.13 8.07
CA VAL A 131 20.95 30.19 9.52
C VAL A 131 21.64 31.51 9.83
N ARG A 132 21.02 32.30 10.69
CA ARG A 132 21.47 33.62 11.13
C ARG A 132 21.78 33.59 12.62
N THR A 133 22.87 34.23 12.99
CA THR A 133 23.25 34.42 14.40
C THR A 133 23.43 35.90 14.66
N TYR A 134 23.06 36.35 15.86
CA TYR A 134 23.03 37.76 16.22
C TYR A 134 23.72 38.01 17.56
N GLU A 135 24.25 39.22 17.77
CA GLU A 135 24.90 39.61 19.03
C GLU A 135 23.88 39.78 20.16
N ASP A 136 22.71 40.34 19.81
CA ASP A 136 21.63 40.66 20.72
C ASP A 136 20.69 39.46 20.97
N PRO A 137 19.85 39.49 22.02
CA PRO A 137 18.92 38.40 22.32
C PRO A 137 17.63 38.43 21.50
N VAL A 138 17.41 39.44 20.63
CA VAL A 138 16.14 39.66 19.90
C VAL A 138 16.29 39.62 18.37
N CYS A 139 17.40 39.05 17.87
CA CYS A 139 17.70 38.83 16.45
C CYS A 139 17.70 40.10 15.57
N THR A 140 18.41 41.14 16.00
CA THR A 140 18.47 42.42 15.28
C THR A 140 19.88 42.79 14.79
N GLU A 141 20.93 42.43 15.52
CA GLU A 141 22.33 42.74 15.24
C GLU A 141 23.03 41.52 14.60
N LEU A 142 22.91 41.37 13.28
CA LEU A 142 23.41 40.20 12.55
C LEU A 142 24.95 40.08 12.62
N VAL A 143 25.41 38.92 13.06
CA VAL A 143 26.84 38.54 13.12
C VAL A 143 27.26 37.73 11.91
N ASN A 144 26.44 36.74 11.56
CA ASN A 144 26.80 35.72 10.59
C ASN A 144 25.55 35.13 9.95
N LEU A 145 25.67 34.83 8.66
CA LEU A 145 24.66 34.22 7.81
C LEU A 145 25.30 33.03 7.09
N GLN A 146 24.69 31.86 7.23
CA GLN A 146 25.14 30.64 6.59
C GLN A 146 23.99 30.02 5.79
N THR A 147 24.27 29.60 4.56
CA THR A 147 23.30 28.87 3.74
C THR A 147 23.63 27.38 3.80
N VAL A 148 22.76 26.59 4.43
CA VAL A 148 22.87 25.13 4.48
C VAL A 148 21.94 24.48 3.46
N THR A 149 22.38 23.37 2.88
CA THR A 149 21.61 22.59 1.91
C THR A 149 21.36 21.17 2.40
N LEU A 150 20.62 20.39 1.62
CA LEU A 150 20.27 19.01 1.95
C LEU A 150 21.53 18.16 2.22
N GLY A 151 21.66 17.64 3.45
CA GLY A 151 22.75 16.76 3.85
C GLY A 151 24.16 17.38 3.86
N VAL A 152 24.28 18.70 3.68
CA VAL A 152 25.57 19.41 3.68
C VAL A 152 25.67 20.27 4.92
N GLU A 153 26.53 19.84 5.84
CA GLU A 153 26.91 20.61 7.02
C GLU A 153 27.95 21.67 6.67
N LEU A 154 27.92 22.80 7.38
CA LEU A 154 28.89 23.88 7.20
C LEU A 154 29.45 24.33 8.54
N CYS A 155 30.77 24.38 8.61
CA CYS A 155 31.50 25.00 9.71
C CYS A 155 32.18 26.27 9.19
N ARG A 156 31.87 27.43 9.77
CA ARG A 156 32.52 28.70 9.42
C ARG A 156 32.93 29.50 10.64
N ILE A 157 33.98 30.28 10.47
CA ILE A 157 34.40 31.32 11.41
C ILE A 157 33.45 32.53 11.21
N PRO A 158 32.93 33.14 12.29
CA PRO A 158 32.11 34.35 12.20
C PRO A 158 32.85 35.47 11.44
N ALA A 159 32.12 36.21 10.59
CA ALA A 159 32.72 37.22 9.71
C ALA A 159 33.17 38.48 10.46
N SER A 160 32.44 38.87 11.50
CA SER A 160 32.88 39.89 12.46
C SER A 160 33.61 39.22 13.62
N ALA A 161 34.56 39.94 14.22
CA ALA A 161 35.05 39.62 15.56
C ALA A 161 33.93 39.90 16.56
N SER A 162 32.78 39.22 16.43
CA SER A 162 31.66 39.35 17.33
C SER A 162 32.14 38.97 18.70
N SER A 163 32.07 39.92 19.64
CA SER A 163 32.43 39.65 21.02
C SER A 163 31.49 38.63 21.65
N GLN A 164 30.27 38.50 21.10
CA GLN A 164 29.20 37.69 21.64
C GLN A 164 28.21 37.21 20.57
N ILE A 165 27.59 36.05 20.78
CA ILE A 165 26.34 35.64 20.10
C ILE A 165 25.26 35.45 21.16
N GLY A 166 24.15 36.19 21.03
CA GLY A 166 23.03 36.20 21.97
C GLY A 166 21.76 35.52 21.44
N SER A 167 21.60 35.38 20.12
CA SER A 167 20.43 34.71 19.53
C SER A 167 20.71 34.08 18.17
N VAL A 168 19.78 33.23 17.73
CA VAL A 168 19.83 32.51 16.45
C VAL A 168 18.45 32.49 15.80
N GLU A 169 18.42 32.52 14.47
CA GLU A 169 17.24 32.38 13.63
C GLU A 169 17.59 31.46 12.44
N ALA A 170 16.62 30.70 11.94
CA ALA A 170 16.75 29.96 10.70
C ALA A 170 15.48 30.08 9.85
N SER A 171 15.64 30.17 8.54
CA SER A 171 14.50 30.24 7.62
C SER A 171 14.79 29.45 6.36
N PHE A 172 13.83 28.66 5.88
CA PHE A 172 13.95 28.00 4.58
C PHE A 172 13.83 29.02 3.45
N THR A 173 14.82 29.04 2.56
CA THR A 173 14.76 29.76 1.28
C THR A 173 14.26 28.86 0.15
N VAL A 174 14.43 27.53 0.30
CA VAL A 174 13.83 26.52 -0.57
C VAL A 174 13.30 25.39 0.31
N ASN A 175 12.01 25.08 0.16
CA ASN A 175 11.36 23.96 0.83
C ASN A 175 10.50 23.19 -0.17
N LEU A 176 11.15 22.41 -1.03
CA LEU A 176 10.49 21.58 -2.03
C LEU A 176 10.47 20.12 -1.57
N PRO A 177 9.29 19.57 -1.25
CA PRO A 177 9.18 18.16 -0.92
C PRO A 177 9.57 17.32 -2.15
N GLY A 178 10.18 16.16 -1.89
CA GLY A 178 10.45 15.16 -2.92
C GLY A 178 9.23 14.27 -3.19
N SER A 179 9.37 13.38 -4.16
CA SER A 179 8.43 12.28 -4.39
C SER A 179 9.10 10.95 -4.05
N CYS A 180 8.32 9.94 -3.69
CA CYS A 180 8.81 8.58 -3.47
C CYS A 180 8.25 7.62 -4.51
N THR A 181 9.09 6.69 -4.95
CA THR A 181 8.60 5.52 -5.68
C THR A 181 7.88 4.57 -4.71
N PRO A 182 6.62 4.19 -4.97
CA PRO A 182 5.89 3.26 -4.13
C PRO A 182 6.44 1.82 -4.25
N GLN A 183 6.31 1.04 -3.19
CA GLN A 183 6.63 -0.38 -3.12
C GLN A 183 5.57 -1.12 -2.30
N GLY A 184 5.43 -2.43 -2.51
CA GLY A 184 4.43 -3.26 -1.83
C GLY A 184 3.17 -3.45 -2.67
N GLY A 185 2.07 -3.85 -2.03
CA GLY A 185 0.79 -4.10 -2.69
C GLY A 185 0.73 -5.39 -3.49
N GLN A 186 1.76 -6.24 -3.45
CA GLN A 186 1.72 -7.55 -4.07
C GLN A 186 0.87 -8.50 -3.23
N ILE A 187 0.03 -9.31 -3.86
CA ILE A 187 -0.73 -10.36 -3.19
C ILE A 187 0.27 -11.35 -2.57
N THR A 188 0.20 -11.51 -1.25
CA THR A 188 0.97 -12.50 -0.48
C THR A 188 0.14 -13.74 -0.18
N ASN A 189 -1.18 -13.62 -0.20
CA ASN A 189 -2.12 -14.73 -0.09
C ASN A 189 -3.34 -14.46 -0.99
N GLY A 190 -3.61 -15.36 -1.94
CA GLY A 190 -4.74 -15.26 -2.87
C GLY A 190 -6.03 -15.91 -2.37
N GLY A 191 -6.04 -16.44 -1.15
CA GLY A 191 -7.10 -17.29 -0.61
C GLY A 191 -7.08 -18.71 -1.20
N GLU A 192 -7.58 -19.69 -0.46
CA GLU A 192 -7.75 -21.06 -0.98
C GLU A 192 -9.22 -21.27 -1.39
N PRO A 193 -9.49 -21.85 -2.57
CA PRO A 193 -10.87 -22.13 -2.98
C PRO A 193 -11.59 -23.08 -2.03
N LEU A 194 -12.85 -22.78 -1.73
CA LEU A 194 -13.71 -23.60 -0.87
C LEU A 194 -14.96 -24.08 -1.59
N ARG A 195 -15.62 -25.06 -0.94
CA ARG A 195 -16.94 -25.56 -1.32
C ARG A 195 -16.98 -25.98 -2.79
N PRO A 196 -16.19 -27.00 -3.16
CA PRO A 196 -16.19 -27.50 -4.52
C PRO A 196 -17.59 -28.01 -4.84
N SER A 197 -18.11 -27.65 -6.00
CA SER A 197 -19.32 -28.24 -6.54
C SER A 197 -19.01 -28.87 -7.89
N THR A 198 -19.45 -30.12 -8.06
CA THR A 198 -19.19 -30.89 -9.28
C THR A 198 -20.42 -30.90 -10.18
N PHE A 199 -20.20 -30.63 -11.46
CA PHE A 199 -21.14 -30.86 -12.53
C PHE A 199 -20.63 -32.04 -13.37
N CYS A 200 -21.42 -33.11 -13.41
CA CYS A 200 -21.19 -34.27 -14.25
C CYS A 200 -22.12 -34.17 -15.44
N CYS A 201 -21.62 -33.79 -16.61
CA CYS A 201 -22.43 -33.52 -17.79
C CYS A 201 -22.34 -34.66 -18.81
N ALA A 202 -23.44 -34.87 -19.54
CA ALA A 202 -23.44 -35.74 -20.70
C ALA A 202 -22.52 -35.15 -21.79
N SER A 203 -21.90 -36.03 -22.57
CA SER A 203 -21.17 -35.60 -23.76
C SER A 203 -22.12 -34.89 -24.73
N PRO A 204 -21.67 -33.84 -25.44
CA PRO A 204 -22.46 -33.15 -26.44
C PRO A 204 -22.86 -34.07 -27.61
#